data_AF-A0AAV4KFL9-F1
#
_entry.id   AF-A0AAV4KFL9-F1
#
_cell.length_a   1.000
_cell.length_b   1.000
_cell.length_c   1.000
_cell.angle_alpha   90.00
_cell.angle_beta   90.00
_cell.angle_gamma   90.00
#
_symmetry.space_group_name_H-M   'P 1'
#
loop_
_entity.id
_entity.type
_entity.pdbx_description
1 polymer ?
#
loop_
_entity_poly.entity_id
_entity_poly.type
_entity_poly.pdbx_seq_one_letter_code
_entity_poly.pdbx_strand_id
1 'polypeptide(L)'
;MFDGIDCVALGHLHRCRKITERIRYSGSPLAYSFSEADHPKAMWLIDLDAQARLTAQPIPCPVPRTLARLTGTLDALRTEPEHTEHERSWLHITLTDPDRPHMAMERPKERFPHTLKLSFTAGHHTSDESYGTRVNGRSDHDITLGFVEHVTNVPATAPERDLLSEGLESVRVQVAAREAR
;
A
#
# COMPACT_ATOMS: atom_id res chain seq x y z
N MET A 1 3.71 23.77 31.70
CA MET A 1 3.62 22.31 31.86
C MET A 1 4.99 21.65 32.00
N PHE A 2 6.02 22.04 31.23
CA PHE A 2 7.36 21.43 31.29
C PHE A 2 8.46 22.35 31.87
N ASP A 3 8.06 23.35 32.65
CA ASP A 3 9.01 24.29 33.23
C ASP A 3 9.81 23.64 34.37
N GLY A 4 11.08 23.98 34.51
CA GLY A 4 11.99 23.39 35.49
C GLY A 4 12.49 21.96 35.20
N ILE A 5 12.18 21.39 34.03
CA ILE A 5 12.68 20.05 33.64
C ILE A 5 13.84 20.19 32.65
N ASP A 6 14.97 19.55 32.95
CA ASP A 6 16.20 19.63 32.17
C ASP A 6 16.12 18.87 30.84
N CYS A 7 15.41 17.74 30.83
CA CYS A 7 15.17 16.93 29.64
C CYS A 7 13.76 16.32 29.66
N VAL A 8 13.02 16.49 28.57
CA VAL A 8 11.72 15.86 28.34
C VAL A 8 11.81 14.97 27.10
N ALA A 9 11.80 13.66 27.34
CA ALA A 9 11.76 12.64 26.30
C ALA A 9 10.29 12.28 26.00
N LEU A 10 9.83 12.58 24.79
CA LEU A 10 8.47 12.31 24.32
C LEU A 10 8.45 11.11 23.36
N GLY A 11 7.33 10.37 23.40
CA GLY A 11 7.02 9.25 22.50
C GLY A 11 5.85 9.57 21.56
N HIS A 12 5.15 8.54 21.07
CA HIS A 12 3.97 8.62 20.17
C HIS A 12 4.25 8.99 18.71
N LEU A 13 5.11 9.98 18.44
CA LEU A 13 5.48 10.31 17.06
C LEU A 13 6.61 9.41 16.54
N HIS A 14 6.42 8.82 15.36
CA HIS A 14 7.41 7.92 14.73
C HIS A 14 8.57 8.65 14.06
N ARG A 15 8.51 9.99 13.98
CA ARG A 15 9.61 10.82 13.48
C ARG A 15 10.45 11.30 14.66
N CYS A 16 11.74 10.98 14.62
CA CYS A 16 12.72 11.56 15.54
C CYS A 16 12.80 13.08 15.31
N ARG A 17 12.50 13.88 16.34
CA ARG A 17 12.35 15.33 16.18
C ARG A 17 12.73 16.10 17.43
N LYS A 18 13.51 17.16 17.26
CA LYS A 18 13.75 18.18 18.29
C LYS A 18 12.63 19.22 18.29
N ILE A 19 12.01 19.47 19.44
CA ILE A 19 10.99 20.53 19.61
C ILE A 19 11.66 21.76 20.21
N THR A 20 12.44 21.57 21.28
CA THR A 20 13.29 22.60 21.90
C THR A 20 14.64 21.99 22.29
N GLU A 21 15.52 22.76 22.93
CA GLU A 21 16.77 22.20 23.50
C GLU A 21 16.55 21.16 24.60
N ARG A 22 15.36 21.10 25.22
CA ARG A 22 15.07 20.15 26.30
C ARG A 22 14.01 19.14 25.92
N ILE A 23 13.15 19.45 24.95
CA ILE A 23 11.98 18.62 24.58
C ILE A 23 12.22 17.98 23.21
N ARG A 24 12.17 16.64 23.15
CA ARG A 24 12.41 15.87 21.92
C ARG A 24 11.49 14.66 21.82
N TYR A 25 11.09 14.33 20.60
CA TYR A 25 10.49 13.05 20.25
C TYR A 25 11.58 12.06 19.84
N SER A 26 11.55 10.86 20.43
CA SER A 26 12.51 9.79 20.12
C SER A 26 12.36 9.24 18.70
N GLY A 27 11.16 9.33 18.12
CA GLY A 27 10.84 8.61 16.90
C GLY A 27 10.69 7.11 17.14
N SER A 28 10.48 6.38 16.04
CA SER A 28 10.55 4.91 16.02
C SER A 28 11.91 4.44 15.48
N PRO A 29 12.42 3.27 15.91
CA PRO A 29 13.67 2.71 15.39
C PRO A 29 13.50 2.09 13.99
N LEU A 30 12.27 1.75 13.60
CA LEU A 30 11.89 1.17 12.31
C LEU A 30 10.68 1.91 11.74
N ALA A 31 10.48 1.83 10.43
CA ALA A 31 9.29 2.40 9.78
C ALA A 31 8.10 1.44 9.91
N TYR A 32 6.92 1.95 10.31
CA TYR A 32 5.69 1.18 10.44
C TYR A 32 4.68 1.45 9.32
N SER A 33 4.94 2.46 8.49
CA SER A 33 4.09 2.87 7.38
C SER A 33 4.94 3.44 6.24
N PHE A 34 4.46 3.29 5.00
CA PHE A 34 5.06 3.91 3.81
C PHE A 34 5.03 5.45 3.83
N SER A 35 4.19 6.06 4.66
CA SER A 35 4.25 7.51 4.92
C SER A 35 5.54 7.93 5.63
N GLU A 36 6.30 6.98 6.16
CA GLU A 36 7.58 7.21 6.84
C GLU A 36 8.79 6.88 5.97
N ALA A 37 8.62 6.63 4.66
CA ALA A 37 9.71 6.26 3.76
C ALA A 37 10.86 7.29 3.77
N ASP A 38 10.50 8.57 3.87
CA ASP A 38 11.46 9.69 3.88
C ASP A 38 11.85 10.12 5.30
N HIS A 39 11.52 9.31 6.33
CA HIS A 39 11.84 9.60 7.71
C HIS A 39 13.10 8.84 8.12
N PRO A 40 14.27 9.50 8.23
CA PRO A 40 15.47 8.84 8.74
C PRO A 40 15.19 8.31 10.15
N LYS A 41 15.57 7.05 10.36
CA LYS A 41 15.41 6.38 11.65
C LYS A 41 16.64 6.66 12.49
N ALA A 42 16.41 7.25 13.66
CA ALA A 42 17.45 7.63 14.58
C ALA A 42 16.91 7.64 16.01
N MET A 43 17.82 7.52 16.96
CA MET A 43 17.58 7.68 18.39
C MET A 43 18.41 8.85 18.92
N TRP A 44 18.02 9.45 20.05
CA TRP A 44 18.82 10.49 20.69
C TRP A 44 19.80 9.88 21.67
N LEU A 45 21.09 10.16 21.51
CA LEU A 45 22.06 10.08 22.61
C LEU A 45 22.03 11.41 23.34
N ILE A 46 21.65 11.39 24.61
CA ILE A 46 21.51 12.57 25.46
C ILE A 46 22.51 12.43 26.60
N ASP A 47 23.34 13.45 26.75
CA ASP A 47 24.21 13.63 27.90
C ASP A 47 23.72 14.83 28.71
N LEU A 48 23.58 14.63 30.02
CA LEU A 48 23.23 15.67 30.98
C LEU A 48 24.34 15.74 32.03
N ASP A 49 25.01 16.89 32.12
CA ASP A 49 26.07 17.09 33.11
C ASP A 49 25.53 17.52 34.49
N ALA A 50 26.44 17.59 35.47
CA ALA A 50 26.10 17.98 36.84
C ALA A 50 25.64 19.46 36.97
N GLN A 51 25.78 20.25 35.91
CA GLN A 51 25.31 21.64 35.82
C GLN A 51 24.02 21.76 34.99
N ALA A 52 23.33 20.64 34.75
CA ALA A 52 22.12 20.55 33.94
C ALA A 52 22.29 21.02 32.48
N ARG A 53 23.51 20.99 31.95
CA ARG A 53 23.77 21.25 30.55
C ARG A 53 23.47 19.99 29.74
N LEU A 54 22.59 20.14 28.76
CA LEU A 54 22.15 19.05 27.91
C LEU A 54 22.84 19.12 26.55
N THR A 55 23.51 18.04 26.16
CA THR A 55 23.92 17.79 24.78
C THR A 55 23.14 16.62 24.21
N ALA A 56 22.73 16.72 22.95
CA ALA A 56 21.98 15.66 22.29
C ALA A 56 22.41 15.53 20.84
N GLN A 57 22.65 14.29 20.41
CA GLN A 57 22.99 13.97 19.03
C GLN A 57 22.13 12.80 18.52
N PRO A 58 21.64 12.86 17.28
CA PRO A 58 20.90 11.75 16.69
C PRO A 58 21.88 10.66 16.25
N ILE A 59 21.65 9.43 16.71
CA ILE A 59 22.36 8.24 16.25
C ILE A 59 21.45 7.50 15.26
N PRO A 60 21.88 7.30 14.01
CA PRO A 60 21.10 6.53 13.03
C PRO A 60 20.81 5.11 13.52
N CYS A 61 19.57 4.66 13.35
CA CYS A 61 19.18 3.29 13.62
C CYS A 61 19.53 2.41 12.42
N PRO A 62 20.01 1.17 12.62
CA PRO A 62 20.19 0.23 11.53
C PRO A 62 18.83 -0.14 10.92
N VAL A 63 18.64 0.17 9.64
CA VAL A 63 17.45 -0.20 8.87
C VAL A 63 17.86 -1.24 7.83
N PRO A 64 17.65 -2.55 8.06
CA PRO A 64 18.13 -3.61 7.17
C PRO A 64 17.53 -3.54 5.76
N ARG A 65 16.34 -2.94 5.64
CA ARG A 65 15.63 -2.75 4.40
C ARG A 65 14.82 -1.46 4.44
N THR A 66 15.10 -0.56 3.51
CA THR A 66 14.41 0.72 3.36
C THR A 66 12.97 0.51 2.86
N LEU A 67 12.08 1.43 3.22
CA LEU A 67 10.79 1.55 2.55
C LEU A 67 10.98 2.44 1.32
N ALA A 68 10.30 2.11 0.23
CA ALA A 68 10.21 2.97 -0.95
C ALA A 68 8.77 2.98 -1.50
N ARG A 69 8.46 4.04 -2.24
CA ARG A 69 7.19 4.21 -2.93
C ARG A 69 7.51 4.45 -4.40
N LEU A 70 6.97 3.62 -5.27
CA LEU A 70 7.13 3.76 -6.72
C LEU A 70 5.79 4.01 -7.37
N THR A 71 5.78 4.85 -8.40
CA THR A 71 4.58 5.17 -9.18
C THR A 71 4.95 5.15 -10.66
N GLY A 72 4.18 4.44 -11.47
CA GLY A 72 4.43 4.32 -12.90
C GLY A 72 3.59 3.21 -13.52
N THR A 73 3.72 3.01 -14.83
CA THR A 73 3.11 1.86 -15.50
C THR A 73 3.87 0.59 -15.12
N LEU A 74 3.20 -0.56 -15.24
CA LEU A 74 3.82 -1.85 -14.93
C LEU A 74 5.09 -2.09 -15.77
N ASP A 75 5.08 -1.66 -17.04
CA ASP A 75 6.21 -1.85 -17.94
C ASP A 75 7.41 -0.98 -17.57
N ALA A 76 7.16 0.32 -17.31
CA ALA A 76 8.18 1.26 -16.84
C ALA A 76 8.85 0.75 -15.55
N LEU A 77 8.05 0.37 -14.56
CA LEU A 77 8.55 -0.11 -13.27
C LEU A 77 9.45 -1.36 -13.42
N ARG A 78 9.18 -2.23 -14.40
CA ARG A 78 9.96 -3.45 -14.63
C ARG A 78 11.23 -3.22 -15.46
N THR A 79 11.27 -2.19 -16.30
CA THR A 79 12.33 -2.02 -17.31
C THR A 79 13.26 -0.85 -17.02
N GLU A 80 12.78 0.20 -16.37
CA GLU A 80 13.55 1.43 -16.22
C GLU A 80 14.67 1.28 -15.18
N PRO A 81 15.90 1.69 -15.50
CA PRO A 81 17.06 1.48 -14.62
C PRO A 81 17.01 2.34 -13.35
N GLU A 82 16.25 3.45 -13.34
CA GLU A 82 16.12 4.33 -12.18
C GLU A 82 15.55 3.63 -10.94
N HIS A 83 14.78 2.54 -11.10
CA HIS A 83 14.22 1.81 -9.97
C HIS A 83 15.12 0.70 -9.41
N THR A 84 16.31 0.50 -9.97
CA THR A 84 17.22 -0.59 -9.60
C THR A 84 17.64 -0.52 -8.13
N GLU A 85 17.80 0.68 -7.58
CA GLU A 85 18.16 0.86 -6.16
C GLU A 85 17.07 0.33 -5.20
N HIS A 86 15.83 0.18 -5.68
CA HIS A 86 14.68 -0.23 -4.88
C HIS A 86 14.36 -1.73 -4.95
N GLU A 87 15.11 -2.53 -5.72
CA GLU A 87 14.88 -3.99 -5.86
C GLU A 87 14.88 -4.74 -4.54
N ARG A 88 15.67 -4.24 -3.58
CA ARG A 88 15.76 -4.82 -2.24
C ARG A 88 14.88 -4.12 -1.21
N SER A 89 14.19 -3.03 -1.56
CA SER A 89 13.36 -2.24 -0.64
C SER A 89 12.01 -2.90 -0.37
N TRP A 90 11.43 -2.63 0.80
CA TRP A 90 10.00 -2.86 1.01
C TRP A 90 9.23 -1.84 0.17
N LEU A 91 8.30 -2.30 -0.66
CA LEU A 91 7.71 -1.44 -1.69
C LEU A 91 6.19 -1.30 -1.58
N HIS A 92 5.75 -0.06 -1.72
CA HIS A 92 4.39 0.29 -2.10
C HIS A 92 4.43 0.80 -3.54
N ILE A 93 3.80 0.05 -4.44
CA ILE A 93 3.72 0.40 -5.86
C ILE A 93 2.34 0.97 -6.16
N THR A 94 2.31 2.10 -6.87
CA THR A 94 1.10 2.68 -7.44
C THR A 94 1.16 2.56 -8.96
N LEU A 95 0.32 1.69 -9.53
CA LEU A 95 0.25 1.50 -10.98
C LEU A 95 -0.57 2.62 -11.62
N THR A 96 -0.05 3.16 -12.72
CA THR A 96 -0.69 4.23 -13.50
C THR A 96 -1.23 3.74 -14.84
N ASP A 97 -1.19 2.43 -15.09
CA ASP A 97 -1.77 1.82 -16.29
C ASP A 97 -3.26 2.21 -16.42
N PRO A 98 -3.72 2.61 -17.62
CA PRO A 98 -5.12 3.00 -17.82
C PRO A 98 -6.08 1.83 -17.52
N ASP A 99 -5.67 0.64 -17.92
CA ASP A 99 -6.32 -0.64 -17.67
C ASP A 99 -5.56 -1.38 -16.57
N ARG A 100 -6.25 -2.02 -15.63
CA ARG A 100 -5.55 -2.73 -14.56
C ARG A 100 -4.92 -4.00 -15.13
N PRO A 101 -3.58 -4.14 -15.09
CA PRO A 101 -2.90 -5.26 -15.71
C PRO A 101 -3.26 -6.58 -15.02
N HIS A 102 -3.35 -7.64 -15.81
CA HIS A 102 -3.42 -9.00 -15.27
C HIS A 102 -2.18 -9.28 -14.40
N MET A 103 -2.38 -10.01 -13.29
CA MET A 103 -1.30 -10.34 -12.35
C MET A 103 -0.56 -9.09 -11.82
N ALA A 104 -1.29 -8.00 -11.59
CA ALA A 104 -0.74 -6.69 -11.20
C ALA A 104 0.18 -6.72 -9.97
N MET A 105 0.03 -7.70 -9.07
CA MET A 105 0.90 -7.89 -7.90
C MET A 105 2.06 -8.86 -8.15
N GLU A 106 1.91 -9.83 -9.04
CA GLU A 106 2.95 -10.85 -9.29
C GLU A 106 4.02 -10.32 -10.24
N ARG A 107 3.61 -9.60 -11.29
CA ARG A 107 4.54 -9.08 -12.30
C ARG A 107 5.56 -8.10 -11.74
N PRO A 108 5.23 -7.15 -10.84
CA PRO A 108 6.25 -6.33 -10.18
C PRO A 108 7.17 -7.15 -9.28
N LYS A 109 6.68 -8.24 -8.65
CA LYS A 109 7.49 -9.06 -7.73
C LYS A 109 8.63 -9.81 -8.41
N GLU A 110 8.58 -10.00 -9.73
CA GLU A 110 9.70 -10.55 -10.50
C GLU A 110 10.97 -9.70 -10.36
N ARG A 111 10.82 -8.36 -10.32
CA ARG A 111 11.93 -7.41 -10.10
C ARG A 111 12.02 -6.92 -8.66
N PHE A 112 10.86 -6.79 -7.99
CA PHE A 112 10.71 -6.24 -6.65
C PHE A 112 10.11 -7.29 -5.69
N PRO A 113 10.87 -8.32 -5.27
CA PRO A 113 10.35 -9.43 -4.46
C PRO A 113 9.68 -9.01 -3.14
N HIS A 114 10.02 -7.82 -2.67
CA HIS A 114 9.57 -7.23 -1.41
C HIS A 114 8.44 -6.21 -1.58
N THR A 115 7.68 -6.29 -2.67
CA THR A 115 6.44 -5.51 -2.84
C THR A 115 5.38 -5.97 -1.83
N LEU A 116 5.02 -5.08 -0.90
CA LEU A 116 4.06 -5.34 0.17
C LEU A 116 2.67 -4.78 -0.12
N LYS A 117 2.61 -3.66 -0.84
CA LYS A 117 1.36 -2.96 -1.13
C LYS A 117 1.29 -2.58 -2.60
N LEU A 118 0.13 -2.81 -3.19
CA LEU A 118 -0.22 -2.34 -4.53
C LEU A 118 -1.38 -1.34 -4.42
N SER A 119 -1.34 -0.31 -5.24
CA SER A 119 -2.43 0.63 -5.44
C SER A 119 -2.50 0.96 -6.92
N PHE A 120 -3.62 1.52 -7.33
CA PHE A 120 -3.81 2.03 -8.68
C PHE A 120 -4.10 3.52 -8.55
N THR A 121 -3.67 4.32 -9.53
CA THR A 121 -4.25 5.66 -9.66
C THR A 121 -5.76 5.52 -9.79
N ALA A 122 -6.50 6.46 -9.20
CA ALA A 122 -7.95 6.39 -9.18
C ALA A 122 -8.48 6.45 -10.63
N GLY A 123 -8.79 5.29 -11.20
CA GLY A 123 -9.53 5.18 -12.45
C GLY A 123 -11.02 5.27 -12.14
N HIS A 124 -11.63 6.39 -12.52
CA HIS A 124 -13.06 6.71 -12.80
C HIS A 124 -14.24 5.94 -12.16
N HIS A 125 -14.08 5.07 -11.16
CA HIS A 125 -15.19 4.38 -10.52
C HIS A 125 -15.63 5.07 -9.24
N THR A 126 -15.94 6.37 -9.34
CA THR A 126 -16.85 7.03 -8.40
C THR A 126 -18.25 7.00 -8.99
N SER A 127 -18.79 5.80 -9.25
CA SER A 127 -20.25 5.70 -9.37
C SER A 127 -20.79 5.84 -7.95
N ASP A 128 -21.39 6.97 -7.63
CA ASP A 128 -22.09 7.22 -6.35
C ASP A 128 -23.36 6.34 -6.19
N GLU A 129 -23.58 5.42 -7.13
CA GLU A 129 -24.67 4.46 -7.14
C GLU A 129 -24.46 3.39 -6.07
N SER A 130 -25.48 3.18 -5.24
CA SER A 130 -25.48 2.10 -4.27
C SER A 130 -25.33 0.74 -4.97
N TYR A 131 -24.67 -0.21 -4.32
CA TYR A 131 -24.54 -1.59 -4.81
C TYR A 131 -25.89 -2.18 -5.23
N GLY A 132 -26.96 -1.90 -4.47
CA GLY A 132 -28.33 -2.34 -4.77
C GLY A 132 -28.86 -1.85 -6.12
N THR A 133 -28.55 -0.61 -6.51
CA THR A 133 -28.92 -0.06 -7.82
C THR A 133 -28.18 -0.74 -8.96
N ARG A 134 -26.93 -1.14 -8.74
CA ARG A 134 -26.07 -1.77 -9.77
C ARG A 134 -26.48 -3.21 -10.09
N VAL A 135 -27.15 -3.89 -9.17
CA VAL A 135 -27.56 -5.30 -9.33
C VAL A 135 -29.06 -5.47 -9.62
N ASN A 136 -29.89 -4.49 -9.27
CA ASN A 136 -31.35 -4.63 -9.41
C ASN A 136 -31.77 -4.78 -10.88
N GLY A 137 -32.51 -5.83 -11.19
CA GLY A 137 -33.03 -6.13 -12.53
C GLY A 137 -32.00 -6.64 -13.55
N ARG A 138 -30.75 -6.91 -13.11
CA ARG A 138 -29.71 -7.48 -13.96
C ARG A 138 -29.63 -9.00 -13.79
N SER A 139 -29.23 -9.69 -14.85
CA SER A 139 -28.94 -11.12 -14.77
C SER A 139 -27.64 -11.37 -14.00
N ASP A 140 -27.45 -12.57 -13.45
CA ASP A 140 -26.19 -12.96 -12.80
C ASP A 140 -25.00 -12.81 -13.76
N HIS A 141 -25.22 -13.08 -15.06
CA HIS A 141 -24.21 -12.86 -16.10
C HIS A 141 -23.85 -11.37 -16.20
N ASP A 142 -24.83 -10.48 -16.35
CA ASP A 142 -24.59 -9.03 -16.39
C ASP A 142 -23.89 -8.50 -15.13
N ILE A 143 -24.22 -9.04 -13.95
CA ILE A 143 -23.58 -8.68 -12.68
C ILE A 143 -22.11 -9.11 -12.70
N THR A 144 -21.80 -10.34 -13.13
CA THR A 144 -20.41 -10.81 -13.24
C THR A 144 -19.60 -10.02 -14.25
N LEU A 145 -20.18 -9.64 -15.39
CA LEU A 145 -19.54 -8.76 -16.38
C LEU A 145 -19.25 -7.37 -15.81
N GLY A 146 -20.24 -6.78 -15.13
CA GLY A 146 -20.08 -5.49 -14.46
C GLY A 146 -19.03 -5.52 -13.35
N PHE A 147 -18.87 -6.67 -12.67
CA PHE A 147 -17.79 -6.86 -11.70
C PHE A 147 -16.42 -6.87 -12.36
N VAL A 148 -16.24 -7.60 -13.47
CA VAL A 148 -14.97 -7.61 -14.23
C VAL A 148 -14.59 -6.19 -14.61
N GLU A 149 -15.48 -5.46 -15.27
CA GLU A 149 -15.24 -4.06 -15.65
C GLU A 149 -14.89 -3.18 -14.45
N HIS A 150 -15.56 -3.37 -13.31
CA HIS A 150 -15.28 -2.60 -12.12
C HIS A 150 -13.90 -2.87 -11.49
N VAL A 151 -13.43 -4.12 -11.54
CA VAL A 151 -12.14 -4.50 -10.94
C VAL A 151 -10.96 -4.38 -11.89
N THR A 152 -11.17 -4.41 -13.21
CA THR A 152 -10.12 -4.29 -14.23
C THR A 152 -10.09 -2.91 -14.90
N ASN A 153 -11.15 -2.12 -14.76
CA ASN A 153 -11.45 -0.93 -15.56
C ASN A 153 -11.70 -1.21 -17.06
N VAL A 154 -11.86 -2.47 -17.48
CA VAL A 154 -12.05 -2.88 -18.89
C VAL A 154 -13.19 -3.90 -18.99
N PRO A 155 -14.13 -3.77 -19.96
CA PRO A 155 -15.17 -4.76 -20.16
C PRO A 155 -14.58 -6.13 -20.50
N ALA A 156 -15.21 -7.19 -20.00
CA ALA A 156 -14.83 -8.56 -20.31
C ALA A 156 -14.82 -8.80 -21.83
N THR A 157 -13.80 -9.48 -22.33
CA THR A 157 -13.65 -9.90 -23.73
C THR A 157 -14.66 -10.99 -24.11
N ALA A 158 -14.83 -11.27 -25.41
CA ALA A 158 -15.75 -12.33 -25.85
C ALA A 158 -15.45 -13.70 -25.20
N PRO A 159 -14.18 -14.19 -25.17
CA PRO A 159 -13.87 -15.45 -24.49
C PRO A 159 -14.16 -15.41 -22.98
N GLU A 160 -13.91 -14.30 -22.30
CA GLU A 160 -14.22 -14.15 -20.87
C GLU A 160 -15.73 -14.15 -20.61
N ARG A 161 -16.52 -13.51 -21.48
CA ARG A 161 -17.98 -13.52 -21.40
C ARG A 161 -18.54 -14.94 -21.51
N ASP A 162 -18.02 -15.71 -22.47
CA ASP A 162 -18.43 -17.09 -22.70
C ASP A 162 -18.06 -17.98 -21.49
N LEU A 163 -16.85 -17.82 -20.97
CA LEU A 163 -16.37 -18.58 -19.81
C LEU A 163 -17.16 -18.27 -18.53
N LEU A 164 -17.52 -17.00 -18.30
CA LEU A 164 -18.38 -16.61 -17.18
C LEU A 164 -19.78 -17.21 -17.31
N SER A 165 -20.34 -17.23 -18.54
CA SER A 165 -21.64 -17.84 -18.81
C SER A 165 -21.62 -19.35 -18.52
N GLU A 166 -20.61 -20.06 -19.03
CA GLU A 166 -20.43 -21.49 -18.79
C GLU A 166 -20.27 -21.80 -17.29
N GLY A 167 -19.46 -21.00 -16.58
CA GLY A 167 -19.26 -21.13 -15.15
C GLY A 167 -20.57 -20.98 -14.36
N LEU A 168 -21.35 -19.94 -14.65
CA LEU A 168 -22.66 -19.71 -14.03
C LEU A 168 -23.62 -20.86 -14.28
N GLU A 169 -23.72 -21.35 -15.51
CA GLU A 169 -24.61 -22.46 -15.85
C GLU A 169 -24.20 -23.76 -15.16
N SER A 170 -22.88 -24.03 -15.06
CA SER A 170 -22.37 -25.20 -14.36
C SER A 170 -22.77 -25.21 -12.87
N VAL A 171 -22.76 -24.04 -12.22
CA VAL A 171 -23.16 -23.89 -10.81
C VAL A 171 -24.67 -24.09 -10.67
N ARG A 172 -25.48 -23.52 -11.57
CA ARG A 172 -26.95 -23.67 -11.56
C ARG A 172 -27.36 -25.14 -11.66
N VAL A 173 -26.75 -25.90 -12.58
CA VAL A 173 -26.99 -27.33 -12.74
C VAL A 173 -26.61 -28.12 -11.48
N GLN A 174 -25.48 -27.80 -10.85
CA GLN A 174 -25.04 -28.48 -9.63
C GLN A 174 -25.95 -28.20 -8.43
N VAL A 175 -26.45 -26.97 -8.28
CA VAL A 175 -27.38 -26.59 -7.21
C VAL A 175 -28.71 -27.32 -7.38
N ALA A 176 -29.30 -27.28 -8.59
CA ALA A 176 -30.55 -28.00 -8.88
C ALA A 176 -30.44 -29.52 -8.62
N ALA A 177 -29.30 -30.13 -8.96
CA ALA A 177 -29.04 -31.54 -8.69
C ALA A 177 -28.89 -31.88 -7.19
N ARG A 178 -28.48 -30.91 -6.35
CA ARG A 178 -28.40 -31.07 -4.89
C ARG A 178 -29.76 -30.92 -4.23
N GLU A 179 -30.60 -30.01 -4.72
CA GLU A 179 -31.95 -29.78 -4.18
C GLU A 179 -32.95 -30.89 -4.57
N ALA A 180 -32.66 -31.63 -5.65
CA ALA A 180 -33.47 -32.77 -6.08
C ALA A 180 -33.17 -34.10 -5.35
N ARG A 181 -32.24 -34.11 -4.38
CA ARG A 181 -31.88 -35.27 -3.53
C ARG A 181 -32.46 -35.13 -2.14
#